data_AF-A0A7S1T5E3-F1
#
_entry.id   AF-A0A7S1T5E3-F1
#
_cell.length_a   1.000
_cell.length_b   1.000
_cell.length_c   1.000
_cell.angle_alpha   90.00
_cell.angle_beta   90.00
_cell.angle_gamma   90.00
#
_symmetry.space_group_name_H-M   'P 1'
#
loop_
_entity.id
_entity.type
_entity.pdbx_description
1 polymer ?
#
loop_
_entity_poly.entity_id
_entity_poly.type
_entity_poly.pdbx_seq_one_letter_code
_entity_poly.pdbx_strand_id
1 'polypeptide(L)'
;PLHARYYSIATTMAEETGMVGIAVAVLRYKLRGQERKGVASTFLADRLPMHHEVGLFISRNDEFRLPLSPDTTVIMIGPGTGVAPFRAFLLERKLSGSKGR
;
A
#
# COMPACT_ATOMS: atom_id res chain seq x y z
N PRO A 1 8.61 -9.67 21.39
CA PRO A 1 9.31 -8.90 20.32
C PRO A 1 8.32 -8.02 19.55
N LEU A 2 8.75 -6.86 19.04
CA LEU A 2 7.88 -6.01 18.21
C LEU A 2 7.82 -6.57 16.78
N HIS A 3 6.62 -6.90 16.30
CA HIS A 3 6.41 -7.40 14.94
C HIS A 3 6.23 -6.28 13.92
N ALA A 4 6.79 -6.47 12.72
CA ALA A 4 6.55 -5.60 11.57
C ALA A 4 5.06 -5.57 11.17
N ARG A 5 4.65 -4.49 10.51
CA ARG A 5 3.31 -4.34 9.93
C ARG A 5 3.43 -4.33 8.41
N TYR A 6 2.52 -5.06 7.76
CA TYR A 6 2.44 -5.16 6.32
C TYR A 6 1.44 -4.14 5.79
N TYR A 7 1.81 -3.48 4.69
CA TYR A 7 0.96 -2.56 3.95
C TYR A 7 1.05 -2.92 2.48
N SER A 8 -0.09 -2.95 1.78
CA SER A 8 -0.09 -3.14 0.34
C SER A 8 0.57 -1.94 -0.34
N ILE A 9 1.47 -2.23 -1.28
CA ILE A 9 2.14 -1.21 -2.08
C ILE A 9 1.10 -0.53 -2.99
N ALA A 10 1.14 0.79 -3.04
CA ALA A 10 0.22 1.63 -3.79
C ALA A 10 0.83 2.29 -5.02
N THR A 11 2.13 2.09 -5.29
CA THR A 11 2.86 2.59 -6.46
C THR A 11 3.31 1.44 -7.36
N THR A 12 3.77 1.78 -8.57
CA THR A 12 4.51 0.85 -9.43
C THR A 12 5.93 1.37 -9.66
N MET A 13 6.86 0.45 -9.90
CA MET A 13 8.23 0.76 -10.31
C MET A 13 8.30 1.43 -11.69
N ALA A 14 7.26 1.30 -12.52
CA ALA A 14 7.18 1.95 -13.82
C ALA A 14 6.97 3.48 -13.74
N GLU A 15 6.42 3.98 -12.62
CA GLU A 15 6.13 5.41 -12.42
C GLU A 15 7.34 6.15 -11.86
N GLU A 16 7.89 5.65 -10.75
CA GLU A 16 8.96 6.30 -10.02
C GLU A 16 9.91 5.26 -9.43
N THR A 17 11.10 5.15 -10.03
CA THR A 17 12.10 4.21 -9.56
C THR A 17 12.66 4.69 -8.21
N GLY A 18 12.68 3.79 -7.22
CA GLY A 18 13.27 4.06 -5.90
C GLY A 18 12.29 4.58 -4.85
N MET A 19 10.99 4.73 -5.18
CA MET A 19 9.96 5.10 -4.22
C MET A 19 8.88 4.02 -4.06
N VAL A 20 8.43 3.82 -2.83
CA VAL A 20 7.30 2.95 -2.51
C VAL A 20 6.22 3.76 -1.79
N GLY A 21 5.02 3.81 -2.38
CA GLY A 21 3.85 4.40 -1.75
C GLY A 21 3.02 3.34 -1.02
N ILE A 22 2.37 3.73 0.08
CA ILE A 22 1.43 2.90 0.83
C ILE A 22 0.21 3.74 1.24
N ALA A 23 -0.96 3.11 1.42
CA ALA A 23 -2.12 3.76 2.01
C ALA A 23 -2.34 3.25 3.44
N VAL A 24 -2.29 4.16 4.42
CA VAL A 24 -2.31 3.81 5.85
C VAL A 24 -3.55 4.38 6.53
N ALA A 25 -4.40 3.51 7.07
CA ALA A 25 -5.43 3.92 8.03
C ALA A 25 -4.78 4.16 9.39
N VAL A 26 -4.86 5.38 9.90
CA VAL A 26 -4.25 5.76 11.17
C VAL A 26 -5.12 5.31 12.33
N LEU A 27 -4.75 4.19 12.97
CA LEU A 27 -5.53 3.62 14.07
C LEU A 27 -5.44 4.48 15.34
N ARG A 28 -6.57 5.04 15.75
CA ARG A 28 -6.80 5.73 17.03
C ARG A 28 -8.17 5.29 17.57
N TYR A 29 -8.26 4.93 18.84
CA TYR A 29 -9.50 4.46 19.45
C TYR A 29 -9.47 4.64 20.97
N LYS A 30 -10.65 4.64 21.60
CA LYS A 30 -10.79 4.62 23.06
C LYS A 30 -11.00 3.20 23.56
N LEU A 31 -10.32 2.83 24.65
CA LEU A 31 -10.55 1.58 25.37
C LEU A 31 -10.59 1.87 26.87
N ARG A 32 -11.72 1.56 27.51
CA ARG A 32 -11.94 1.82 28.96
C ARG A 32 -11.65 3.29 29.33
N GLY A 33 -12.15 4.22 28.53
CA GLY A 33 -11.96 5.66 28.74
C GLY A 33 -10.56 6.20 28.41
N GLN A 34 -9.60 5.34 28.05
CA GLN A 34 -8.24 5.75 27.70
C GLN A 34 -8.03 5.75 26.18
N GLU A 35 -7.35 6.78 25.68
CA GLU A 35 -6.91 6.86 24.29
C GLU A 35 -5.85 5.79 24.00
N ARG A 36 -6.02 5.10 22.87
CA ARG A 36 -5.10 4.08 22.35
C ARG A 36 -4.78 4.38 20.90
N LYS A 37 -3.56 4.02 20.49
CA LYS A 37 -3.01 4.32 19.17
C LYS A 37 -2.34 3.07 18.58
N GLY A 38 -2.52 2.85 17.29
CA GLY A 38 -1.79 1.80 16.57
C GLY A 38 -0.32 2.15 16.43
N VAL A 39 0.57 1.25 16.84
CA VAL A 39 2.01 1.51 16.93
C VAL A 39 2.61 1.97 15.61
N ALA A 40 2.47 1.17 14.54
CA ALA A 40 3.06 1.46 13.22
C ALA A 40 2.35 2.61 12.50
N SER A 41 1.01 2.62 12.49
CA SER A 41 0.24 3.63 11.75
C SER A 41 0.44 5.04 12.32
N THR A 42 0.51 5.19 13.65
CA THR A 42 0.81 6.50 14.27
C THR A 42 2.30 6.81 14.33
N PHE A 43 3.17 5.81 14.26
CA PHE A 43 4.59 6.07 14.02
C PHE A 43 4.79 6.77 12.66
N LEU A 44 4.23 6.20 11.60
CA LEU A 44 4.29 6.77 10.26
C LEU A 44 3.61 8.14 10.14
N ALA A 45 2.44 8.31 10.78
CA ALA A 45 1.65 9.55 10.64
C ALA A 45 2.12 10.71 11.54
N ASP A 46 2.59 10.41 12.76
CA ASP A 46 2.78 11.44 13.79
C ASP A 46 4.23 11.61 14.25
N ARG A 47 5.06 10.57 14.10
CA ARG A 47 6.36 10.49 14.78
C ARG A 47 7.55 10.40 13.84
N LEU A 48 7.35 9.92 12.61
CA LEU A 48 8.42 9.83 11.62
C LEU A 48 8.63 11.20 10.96
N PRO A 49 9.80 11.83 11.13
CA PRO A 49 10.11 13.07 10.41
C PRO A 49 10.22 12.82 8.91
N MET A 50 9.96 13.86 8.12
CA MET A 50 10.24 13.84 6.68
C MET A 50 11.72 13.52 6.44
N HIS A 51 12.00 12.74 5.38
CA HIS A 51 13.35 12.34 4.96
C HIS A 51 14.14 11.54 6.00
N HIS A 52 13.46 10.90 6.96
CA HIS A 52 14.10 10.01 7.92
C HIS A 52 14.10 8.56 7.45
N GLU A 53 15.14 7.82 7.84
CA GLU A 53 15.26 6.41 7.49
C GLU A 53 14.25 5.55 8.27
N VAL A 54 13.71 4.53 7.60
CA VAL A 54 12.81 3.54 8.21
C VAL A 54 13.18 2.15 7.70
N GLY A 55 13.29 1.20 8.62
CA GLY A 55 13.50 -0.20 8.27
C GLY A 55 12.27 -0.77 7.58
N LEU A 56 12.43 -1.23 6.34
CA LEU A 56 11.38 -1.86 5.55
C LEU A 56 11.91 -3.10 4.82
N PHE A 57 10.99 -3.96 4.41
CA PHE A 57 11.29 -5.11 3.56
C PHE A 57 10.11 -5.39 2.64
N ILE A 58 10.37 -6.07 1.53
CA ILE A 58 9.33 -6.46 0.58
C ILE A 58 8.86 -7.87 0.91
N SER A 59 7.57 -7.99 1.23
CA SER A 59 6.90 -9.29 1.31
C SER A 59 6.27 -9.62 -0.04
N ARG A 60 6.93 -10.50 -0.81
CA ARG A 60 6.41 -10.90 -2.13
C ARG A 60 5.12 -11.72 -1.98
N ASN A 61 4.13 -11.44 -2.81
CA ASN A 61 2.87 -12.20 -2.90
C ASN A 61 2.58 -12.54 -4.36
N ASP A 62 2.97 -13.71 -4.86
CA ASP A 62 2.83 -14.04 -6.29
C ASP A 62 1.39 -14.39 -6.71
N GLU A 63 0.49 -14.60 -5.75
CA GLU A 63 -0.93 -14.89 -6.00
C GLU A 63 -1.74 -13.63 -6.32
N PHE A 64 -1.22 -12.44 -6.00
CA PHE A 64 -1.89 -11.15 -6.25
C PHE A 64 -1.12 -10.32 -7.28
N ARG A 65 -1.42 -10.54 -8.56
CA ARG A 65 -0.76 -9.90 -9.71
C ARG A 65 -1.79 -9.50 -10.77
N LEU A 66 -1.39 -8.56 -11.62
CA LEU A 66 -2.10 -8.34 -12.88
C LEU A 66 -1.95 -9.57 -13.78
N PRO A 67 -2.97 -9.89 -14.61
CA PRO A 67 -2.85 -10.90 -15.64
C PRO A 67 -1.68 -10.59 -16.60
N LEU A 68 -1.07 -11.64 -17.15
CA LEU A 68 0.01 -11.49 -18.13
C LEU A 68 -0.45 -10.80 -19.42
N SER A 69 -1.71 -11.03 -19.82
CA SER A 69 -2.28 -10.39 -21.00
C SER A 69 -2.79 -8.98 -20.67
N PRO A 70 -2.30 -7.94 -21.38
CA PRO A 70 -2.75 -6.56 -21.18
C PRO A 70 -4.20 -6.31 -21.62
N ASP A 71 -4.76 -7.23 -22.42
CA ASP A 71 -6.13 -7.15 -22.94
C ASP A 71 -7.15 -7.79 -21.99
N THR A 72 -6.70 -8.50 -20.95
CA THR A 72 -7.59 -9.06 -19.94
C THR A 72 -8.28 -7.94 -19.17
N THR A 73 -9.62 -7.99 -19.14
CA THR A 73 -10.49 -7.15 -18.28
C THR A 73 -10.24 -7.48 -16.81
N VAL A 74 -10.06 -6.47 -15.97
CA VAL A 74 -9.76 -6.67 -14.54
C VAL A 74 -10.78 -5.93 -13.69
N ILE A 75 -11.48 -6.67 -12.83
CA ILE A 75 -12.40 -6.09 -11.85
C ILE A 75 -11.65 -5.94 -10.52
N MET A 76 -11.57 -4.71 -10.03
CA MET A 76 -10.87 -4.35 -8.79
C MET A 76 -11.89 -3.91 -7.74
N ILE A 77 -11.92 -4.59 -6.59
CA ILE A 77 -12.85 -4.29 -5.49
C ILE A 77 -12.03 -4.03 -4.23
N GLY A 78 -11.91 -2.76 -3.83
CA GLY A 78 -11.04 -2.34 -2.74
C GLY A 78 -11.63 -1.22 -1.88
N PRO A 79 -12.50 -1.52 -0.91
CA PRO A 79 -13.04 -0.52 0.00
C PRO A 79 -11.98 -0.02 1.00
N GLY A 80 -12.03 1.27 1.34
CA GLY A 80 -11.11 1.88 2.31
C GLY A 80 -9.65 1.79 1.87
N THR A 81 -8.75 1.39 2.77
CA THR A 81 -7.33 1.17 2.45
C THR A 81 -7.10 0.00 1.49
N GLY A 82 -8.11 -0.82 1.21
CA GLY A 82 -8.08 -1.86 0.17
C GLY A 82 -7.84 -1.31 -1.23
N VAL A 83 -7.95 0.00 -1.45
CA VAL A 83 -7.62 0.67 -2.71
C VAL A 83 -6.12 0.65 -3.05
N ALA A 84 -5.23 0.49 -2.06
CA ALA A 84 -3.78 0.61 -2.23
C ALA A 84 -3.23 -0.21 -3.41
N PRO A 85 -3.35 -1.54 -3.45
CA PRO A 85 -2.76 -2.32 -4.55
C PRO A 85 -3.43 -2.03 -5.90
N PHE A 86 -4.69 -1.60 -5.90
CA PHE A 86 -5.38 -1.25 -7.14
C PHE A 86 -4.90 0.08 -7.71
N ARG A 87 -4.47 1.04 -6.88
CA ARG A 87 -3.73 2.21 -7.37
C ARG A 87 -2.46 1.78 -8.11
N ALA A 88 -1.68 0.87 -7.54
CA ALA A 88 -0.47 0.34 -8.19
C ALA A 88 -0.81 -0.34 -9.53
N PHE A 89 -1.87 -1.15 -9.57
CA PHE A 89 -2.31 -1.83 -10.79
C PHE A 89 -2.80 -0.86 -11.87
N LEU A 90 -3.55 0.18 -11.49
CA LEU A 90 -4.01 1.20 -12.42
C LEU A 90 -2.84 1.99 -13.03
N LEU A 91 -1.85 2.33 -12.21
CA LEU A 91 -0.62 2.98 -12.68
C LEU A 91 0.14 2.09 -13.66
N GLU A 92 0.34 0.82 -13.31
CA GLU A 92 1.01 -0.15 -14.17
C GLU A 92 0.29 -0.30 -15.52
N ARG A 93 -1.02 -0.53 -15.51
CA ARG A 93 -1.83 -0.66 -16.73
C ARG A 93 -1.80 0.58 -17.60
N LYS A 94 -1.82 1.77 -16.99
CA LYS A 94 -1.74 3.05 -17.71
C LYS A 94 -0.38 3.20 -18.38
N LEU A 95 0.71 2.92 -17.67
CA LEU A 95 2.07 3.09 -18.17
C LEU A 95 2.44 2.02 -19.21
N SER A 96 1.89 0.81 -19.07
CA SER A 96 2.10 -0.29 -20.02
C SER A 96 1.21 -0.22 -21.26
N GLY A 97 0.26 0.73 -21.32
CA GLY A 97 -0.70 0.84 -22.43
C GLY A 97 -1.71 -0.31 -22.51
N SER A 98 -2.07 -0.92 -21.37
CA SER A 98 -3.04 -2.01 -21.32
C SER A 98 -4.42 -1.57 -21.83
N LYS A 99 -5.07 -2.41 -22.63
CA LYS A 99 -6.35 -2.10 -23.30
C LYS A 99 -7.56 -2.81 -22.69
N GLY A 100 -7.36 -3.80 -21.83
CA GLY A 100 -8.46 -4.45 -21.11
C GLY A 100 -9.22 -3.44 -20.25
N ARG A 101 -10.55 -3.55 -20.24
CA ARG A 101 -11.43 -2.66 -19.47
C ARG A 101 -11.30 -2.84 -17.96
#